data_AF-A0A5D3KBK7-F1
#
_entry.id   AF-A0A5D3KBK7-F1
#
_cell.length_a   1.000
_cell.length_b   1.000
_cell.length_c   1.000
_cell.angle_alpha   90.00
_cell.angle_beta   90.00
_cell.angle_gamma   90.00
#
_symmetry.space_group_name_H-M   'P 1'
#
loop_
_entity.id
_entity.type
_entity.pdbx_description
1 polymer ?
#
loop_
_entity_poly.entity_id
_entity_poly.type
_entity_poly.pdbx_seq_one_letter_code
_entity_poly.pdbx_strand_id
1 'polypeptide(L)'
;MRPSSWLPSIVPNGDQTVYLVADDFGRNGSAWREADIETADLETVIQDLLAGEYRKPIRVVAFNTAERWSEDVSEDIAREIQRRCNLQLSDVPSYLQEFVDRYAPQDLPQFTLRLV
;
A
#
# COMPACT_ATOMS: atom_id res chain seq x y z
N MET A 1 -38.04 19.46 15.93
CA MET A 1 -37.20 20.45 15.23
C MET A 1 -36.13 19.70 14.47
N ARG A 2 -36.10 19.81 13.14
CA ARG A 2 -35.09 19.16 12.27
C ARG A 2 -33.82 20.02 12.26
N PRO A 3 -32.61 19.47 12.43
CA PRO A 3 -31.40 20.24 12.18
C PRO A 3 -31.29 20.58 10.68
N SER A 4 -30.88 21.81 10.44
CA SER A 4 -30.67 22.50 9.17
C SER A 4 -29.67 21.78 8.24
N SER A 5 -30.12 21.49 7.01
CA SER A 5 -29.39 20.83 5.92
C SER A 5 -28.48 21.77 5.11
N TRP A 6 -27.74 22.68 5.75
CA TRP A 6 -26.93 23.70 5.07
C TRP A 6 -25.48 23.79 5.57
N LEU A 7 -24.92 22.64 5.96
CA LEU A 7 -23.48 22.48 5.99
C LEU A 7 -23.15 21.28 5.12
N PRO A 8 -22.27 21.40 4.10
CA PRO A 8 -21.72 20.22 3.45
C PRO A 8 -21.10 19.35 4.53
N SER A 9 -21.31 18.03 4.44
CA SER A 9 -20.60 17.09 5.30
C SER A 9 -19.11 17.35 5.16
N ILE A 10 -18.46 17.75 6.25
CA ILE A 10 -16.99 17.87 6.30
C ILE A 10 -16.33 16.49 6.38
N VAL A 11 -17.14 15.45 6.61
CA VAL A 11 -16.72 14.07 6.48
C VAL A 11 -16.50 13.85 4.98
N PRO A 12 -15.26 13.54 4.54
CA PRO A 12 -15.02 13.02 3.20
C PRO A 12 -15.95 11.84 2.96
N ASN A 13 -16.24 11.50 1.71
CA ASN A 13 -17.07 10.33 1.38
C ASN A 13 -16.50 9.09 2.11
N GLY A 14 -17.10 8.75 3.26
CA GLY A 14 -16.41 8.09 4.37
C GLY A 14 -16.23 6.59 4.23
N ASP A 15 -16.63 6.06 3.07
CA ASP A 15 -16.65 4.63 2.78
C ASP A 15 -15.35 4.16 2.10
N GLN A 16 -14.42 5.08 1.82
CA GLN A 16 -13.17 4.77 1.13
C GLN A 16 -12.11 4.26 2.10
N THR A 17 -11.53 3.10 1.77
CA THR A 17 -10.36 2.56 2.46
C THR A 17 -9.15 3.46 2.20
N VAL A 18 -8.50 3.88 3.29
CA VAL A 18 -7.31 4.72 3.27
C VAL A 18 -6.07 3.84 3.42
N TYR A 19 -5.04 4.14 2.64
CA TYR A 19 -3.75 3.44 2.64
C TYR A 19 -2.65 4.41 3.09
N LEU A 20 -1.94 4.05 4.15
CA LEU A 20 -0.80 4.81 4.64
C LEU A 20 0.47 3.99 4.48
N VAL A 21 1.54 4.65 4.04
CA VAL A 21 2.85 4.04 3.86
C VAL A 21 3.80 4.57 4.93
N ALA A 22 4.44 3.66 5.65
CA ALA A 22 5.58 3.96 6.49
C ALA A 22 6.86 3.88 5.66
N ASP A 23 7.69 4.91 5.73
CA ASP A 23 8.94 5.05 4.99
C ASP A 23 10.13 5.14 5.96
N ASP A 24 11.27 4.58 5.58
CA ASP A 24 12.50 4.58 6.37
C ASP A 24 13.49 5.63 5.86
N PHE A 25 13.77 6.63 6.71
CA PHE A 25 14.71 7.71 6.44
C PHE A 25 16.10 7.46 7.05
N GLY A 26 16.39 6.22 7.44
CA GLY A 26 17.68 5.80 7.97
C GLY A 26 17.97 6.40 9.35
N ARG A 27 18.96 7.28 9.45
CA ARG A 27 19.34 7.90 10.74
C ARG A 27 18.25 8.77 11.35
N ASN A 28 17.33 9.26 10.51
CA ASN A 28 16.19 10.06 10.92
C ASN A 28 15.01 9.20 11.42
N GLY A 29 15.15 7.87 11.40
CA GLY A 29 14.12 6.93 11.79
C GLY A 29 13.09 6.71 10.69
N SER A 30 11.99 6.07 11.05
CA SER A 30 10.88 5.78 10.14
C SER A 30 9.65 6.58 10.52
N ALA A 31 8.86 6.98 9.53
CA ALA A 31 7.62 7.73 9.75
C ALA A 31 6.54 7.35 8.75
N TRP A 32 5.28 7.56 9.13
CA TRP A 32 4.17 7.57 8.20
C TRP A 32 4.28 8.80 7.30
N ARG A 33 4.21 8.58 5.99
CA ARG A 33 4.25 9.67 5.02
C ARG A 33 2.93 10.43 5.05
N GLU A 34 3.04 11.75 4.91
CA GLU A 34 1.88 12.59 4.67
C GLU A 34 1.22 12.17 3.35
N ALA A 35 -0.09 11.99 3.39
CA ALA A 35 -0.90 11.60 2.25
C ALA A 35 -2.09 12.57 2.15
N ASP A 36 -2.43 12.98 0.93
CA ASP A 36 -3.63 13.76 0.68
C ASP A 36 -4.86 12.89 0.96
N ILE A 37 -5.87 13.50 1.58
CA ILE A 37 -7.13 12.83 1.94
C ILE A 37 -7.88 12.33 0.70
N GLU A 38 -7.69 12.96 -0.45
CA GLU A 38 -8.37 12.60 -1.70
C GLU A 38 -7.60 11.55 -2.52
N THR A 39 -6.33 11.29 -2.21
CA THR A 39 -5.44 10.44 -3.00
C THR A 39 -4.75 9.33 -2.20
N ALA A 40 -5.21 9.07 -0.97
CA ALA A 40 -4.73 7.97 -0.14
C ALA A 40 -5.41 6.62 -0.47
N ASP A 41 -5.83 6.43 -1.72
CA ASP A 41 -6.49 5.21 -2.19
C ASP A 41 -5.48 4.19 -2.73
N LEU A 42 -5.95 2.95 -2.92
CA LEU A 42 -5.10 1.83 -3.34
C LEU A 42 -4.34 2.11 -4.64
N GLU A 43 -5.03 2.62 -5.65
CA GLU A 43 -4.45 2.79 -6.98
C GLU A 43 -3.40 3.90 -6.93
N THR A 44 -3.74 5.05 -6.34
CA THR A 44 -2.79 6.16 -6.22
C THR A 44 -1.57 5.76 -5.41
N VAL A 45 -1.74 5.09 -4.27
CA VAL A 45 -0.59 4.65 -3.45
C VAL A 45 0.32 3.70 -4.21
N ILE A 46 -0.22 2.76 -5.00
CA ILE A 46 0.61 1.87 -5.82
C ILE A 46 1.35 2.65 -6.92
N GLN A 47 0.69 3.61 -7.56
CA GLN A 47 1.34 4.45 -8.58
C GLN A 47 2.46 5.30 -7.97
N ASP A 48 2.24 5.91 -6.81
CA ASP A 48 3.24 6.71 -6.10
C ASP A 48 4.41 5.86 -5.61
N LEU A 49 4.15 4.62 -5.15
CA LEU A 49 5.18 3.63 -4.86
C LEU A 49 6.02 3.35 -6.11
N LEU A 50 5.40 3.05 -7.26
CA LEU A 50 6.11 2.79 -8.52
C LEU A 50 6.81 4.03 -9.11
N ALA A 51 6.33 5.23 -8.80
CA ALA A 51 6.91 6.50 -9.21
C ALA A 51 8.10 6.93 -8.34
N GLY A 52 8.25 6.36 -7.13
CA GLY A 52 9.35 6.64 -6.22
C GLY A 52 9.10 7.80 -5.26
N GLU A 53 7.84 8.17 -5.02
CA GLU A 53 7.44 9.15 -4.01
C GLU A 53 7.72 8.66 -2.57
N TYR A 54 7.97 7.36 -2.44
CA TYR A 54 8.43 6.65 -1.25
C TYR A 54 9.84 6.12 -1.47
N ARG A 55 10.79 6.47 -0.59
CA ARG A 55 12.22 6.20 -0.85
C ARG A 55 12.66 4.82 -0.39
N LYS A 56 12.07 4.30 0.68
CA LYS A 56 12.35 3.00 1.28
C LYS A 56 11.12 2.53 2.09
N PRO A 57 10.00 2.22 1.42
CA PRO A 57 8.78 1.81 2.12
C PRO A 57 9.05 0.55 2.94
N ILE A 58 8.57 0.54 4.17
CA ILE A 58 8.77 -0.58 5.12
C ILE A 58 7.47 -1.25 5.54
N ARG A 59 6.33 -0.58 5.39
CA ARG A 59 5.00 -1.10 5.72
C ARG A 59 3.92 -0.28 5.01
N VAL A 60 2.84 -0.95 4.59
CA VAL A 60 1.59 -0.30 4.17
C VAL A 60 0.46 -0.79 5.06
N VAL A 61 -0.27 0.14 5.68
CA VAL A 61 -1.46 -0.16 6.48
C VAL A 61 -2.67 0.41 5.78
N ALA A 62 -3.70 -0.41 5.65
CA ALA A 62 -5.01 0.04 5.21
C ALA A 62 -5.95 0.14 6.41
N PHE A 63 -6.88 1.07 6.35
CA PHE A 63 -7.98 1.14 7.31
C PHE A 63 -9.24 1.70 6.68
N ASN A 64 -10.37 1.27 7.21
CA ASN A 64 -11.68 1.83 6.89
C ASN A 64 -12.44 2.07 8.19
N THR A 65 -12.70 3.34 8.50
CA THR A 65 -13.35 3.71 9.76
C THR A 65 -14.85 3.47 9.75
N ALA A 66 -15.50 3.50 8.58
CA ALA A 66 -16.91 3.16 8.43
C ALA A 66 -17.15 1.65 8.63
N GLU A 67 -16.25 0.82 8.10
CA GLU A 67 -16.31 -0.64 8.20
C GLU A 67 -15.62 -1.20 9.46
N ARG A 68 -14.92 -0.36 10.21
CA ARG A 68 -14.26 -0.66 11.49
C ARG A 68 -13.15 -1.72 11.40
N TRP A 69 -12.28 -1.59 10.41
CA TRP A 69 -11.09 -2.44 10.31
C TRP A 69 -9.83 -1.64 10.01
N SER A 70 -8.70 -2.24 10.36
CA SER A 70 -7.36 -1.81 9.97
C SER A 70 -6.46 -3.04 9.88
N GLU A 71 -5.60 -3.09 8.87
CA GLU A 71 -4.76 -4.25 8.58
C GLU A 71 -3.42 -3.82 7.96
N ASP A 72 -2.36 -4.58 8.24
CA ASP A 72 -1.08 -4.48 7.53
C ASP A 72 -1.24 -5.20 6.18
N VAL A 73 -1.35 -4.42 5.10
CA VAL A 73 -1.59 -4.91 3.73
C VAL A 73 -0.31 -4.97 2.91
N SER A 74 0.86 -4.96 3.56
CA SER A 74 2.15 -4.91 2.88
C SER A 74 2.37 -6.06 1.90
N GLU A 75 1.89 -7.27 2.24
CA GLU A 75 1.94 -8.45 1.37
C GLU A 75 1.14 -8.24 0.08
N ASP A 76 -0.10 -7.79 0.18
CA ASP A 76 -0.96 -7.56 -0.99
C ASP A 76 -0.38 -6.50 -1.91
N ILE A 77 0.13 -5.41 -1.33
CA ILE A 77 0.78 -4.33 -2.09
C ILE A 77 2.05 -4.82 -2.78
N ALA A 78 2.90 -5.58 -2.09
CA ALA A 78 4.12 -6.14 -2.68
C ALA A 78 3.80 -7.09 -3.85
N ARG A 79 2.77 -7.93 -3.70
CA ARG A 79 2.32 -8.84 -4.77
C ARG A 79 1.78 -8.08 -5.98
N GLU A 80 1.01 -7.02 -5.76
CA GLU A 80 0.46 -6.21 -6.85
C GLU A 80 1.56 -5.41 -7.56
N ILE A 81 2.54 -4.86 -6.84
CA ILE A 81 3.74 -4.23 -7.45
C ILE A 81 4.47 -5.24 -8.34
N GLN A 82 4.81 -6.42 -7.81
CA GLN A 82 5.50 -7.46 -8.57
C GLN A 82 4.69 -7.88 -9.81
N ARG A 83 3.37 -8.05 -9.67
CA ARG A 83 2.47 -8.40 -10.76
C ARG A 83 2.48 -7.33 -11.86
N ARG A 84 2.38 -6.04 -11.51
CA ARG A 84 2.40 -4.93 -12.48
C ARG A 84 3.74 -4.86 -13.22
N CYS A 85 4.85 -4.98 -12.50
CA CYS A 85 6.18 -5.04 -13.10
C CYS A 85 6.30 -6.21 -14.10
N ASN A 86 5.84 -7.40 -13.72
CA ASN A 86 5.83 -8.58 -14.60
C ASN A 86 4.97 -8.36 -15.86
N LEU A 87 3.78 -7.76 -15.73
CA LEU A 87 2.90 -7.46 -16.87
C LEU A 87 3.51 -6.45 -17.84
N GLN A 88 4.34 -5.52 -17.33
CA GLN A 88 5.05 -4.52 -18.12
C GLN A 88 6.40 -5.02 -18.65
N LEU A 89 6.78 -6.28 -18.37
CA LEU A 89 8.10 -6.84 -18.69
C LEU A 89 9.24 -5.98 -18.15
N SER A 90 9.05 -5.44 -16.94
CA SER A 90 9.98 -4.56 -16.23
C SER A 90 10.37 -5.19 -14.90
N ASP A 91 11.57 -4.87 -14.43
CA ASP A 91 12.01 -5.24 -13.10
C ASP A 91 11.35 -4.35 -12.03
N VAL A 92 11.27 -4.85 -10.80
CA VAL A 92 10.85 -4.04 -9.65
C VAL A 92 11.90 -2.93 -9.44
N PRO A 93 11.47 -1.66 -9.28
CA PRO A 93 12.40 -0.57 -8.98
C PRO A 93 13.26 -0.87 -7.75
N SER A 94 14.56 -0.55 -7.81
CA SER A 94 15.53 -0.95 -6.77
C SER A 94 15.18 -0.46 -5.36
N TYR A 95 14.53 0.69 -5.23
CA TYR A 95 14.08 1.25 -3.96
C TYR A 95 12.86 0.52 -3.36
N LEU A 96 12.13 -0.27 -4.15
CA LEU A 96 11.06 -1.16 -3.70
C LEU A 96 11.52 -2.60 -3.53
N GLN A 97 12.69 -2.98 -4.04
CA GLN A 97 13.14 -4.38 -4.03
C GLN A 97 13.15 -4.99 -2.63
N GLU A 98 13.67 -4.28 -1.63
CA GLU A 98 13.69 -4.76 -0.25
C GLU A 98 12.27 -4.97 0.32
N PHE A 99 11.33 -4.10 -0.06
CA PHE A 99 9.92 -4.20 0.35
C PHE A 99 9.25 -5.41 -0.31
N VAL A 100 9.44 -5.58 -1.63
CA VAL A 100 8.86 -6.69 -2.39
C VAL A 100 9.46 -8.02 -1.96
N ASP A 101 10.78 -8.13 -1.79
CA ASP A 101 11.43 -9.36 -1.36
C ASP A 101 10.96 -9.81 0.04
N ARG A 102 10.68 -8.85 0.92
CA ARG A 102 10.18 -9.11 2.28
C ARG A 102 8.77 -9.67 2.28
N TYR A 103 7.89 -9.14 1.43
CA TYR A 103 6.44 -9.31 1.55
C TYR A 103 5.81 -10.12 0.42
N ALA A 104 6.48 -10.24 -0.74
CA ALA A 104 6.12 -11.12 -1.83
C ALA A 104 7.31 -12.01 -2.18
N PRO A 105 7.84 -12.81 -1.22
CA PRO A 105 8.93 -13.74 -1.53
C PRO A 105 8.48 -14.62 -2.69
N GLN A 106 9.29 -14.63 -3.76
CA GLN A 106 9.03 -15.42 -4.94
C GLN A 106 8.68 -16.83 -4.50
N ASP A 107 7.56 -17.38 -5.00
CA ASP A 107 7.12 -18.74 -4.72
C ASP A 107 8.35 -19.66 -4.71
N LEU A 108 8.68 -20.19 -3.53
CA LEU A 108 9.70 -21.23 -3.41
C LEU A 108 9.37 -22.28 -4.48
N PRO A 109 10.37 -22.74 -5.26
CA PRO A 109 10.14 -23.66 -6.36
C PRO A 109 9.25 -24.78 -5.85
N GLN A 110 8.08 -24.92 -6.47
CA GLN A 110 7.09 -25.94 -6.16
C GLN A 110 7.85 -27.25 -5.98
N PHE A 111 7.92 -27.75 -4.74
CA PHE A 111 8.48 -29.07 -4.49
C PHE A 111 7.61 -30.03 -5.29
N THR A 112 8.12 -30.43 -6.45
CA THR A 112 7.53 -31.46 -7.27
C THR A 112 7.71 -32.72 -6.47
N LEU A 113 6.67 -33.10 -5.72
CA LEU A 113 6.57 -34.42 -5.11
C LEU A 113 6.58 -35.43 -6.25
N ARG A 114 7.77 -35.92 -6.60
CA ARG A 114 7.92 -37.19 -7.30
C ARG A 114 7.44 -38.26 -6.34
N LEU A 115 6.21 -38.75 -6.55
CA LEU A 115 5.84 -40.07 -6.04
C LEU A 115 6.79 -41.09 -6.69
N VAL A 116 7.57 -41.77 -5.85
CA VAL A 116 8.10 -43.11 -6.13
C VAL A 116 7.17 -44.10 -5.46
#